data_AF-A0A7X4HVM5-F1
#
_entry.id   AF-A0A7X4HVM5-F1
#
_cell.length_a   1.000
_cell.length_b   1.000
_cell.length_c   1.000
_cell.angle_alpha   90.00
_cell.angle_beta   90.00
_cell.angle_gamma   90.00
#
_symmetry.space_group_name_H-M   'P 1'
#
loop_
_entity.id
_entity.type
_entity.pdbx_description
1 polymer ?
#
loop_
_entity_poly.entity_id
_entity_poly.type
_entity_poly.pdbx_seq_one_letter_code
_entity_poly.pdbx_strand_id
1 'polypeptide(L)'
;MQDAVDRLAERDVTEIVAVPLFISSHSSVMRATEYLLGSRADAPPELEAFARMGARRASGGPDHDPDFEWTTPLEAAASIAVTTALDSHALVAEILLSRALGVSEQPEQEVVVVVAHGPTSEEDNALWLANMGILVETIRSRTRFSRIRYLTVRDDASDPVREQATVELRAVVEDAVEEGRSVLIVPLLLSYGGIEAGIRRRLEGLTYRMAEQALLPDERLSEWVLMQATQ
;
A
#
# COMPACT_ATOMS: atom_id res chain seq x y z
N MET A 1 -18.98 5.16 -4.57
CA MET A 1 -18.86 3.96 -5.43
C MET A 1 -20.18 3.67 -6.12
N GLN A 2 -21.33 3.72 -5.42
CA GLN A 2 -22.67 3.54 -6.00
C GLN A 2 -22.90 4.40 -7.25
N ASP A 3 -22.68 5.72 -7.19
CA ASP A 3 -22.85 6.62 -8.34
C ASP A 3 -22.05 6.21 -9.59
N ALA A 4 -20.88 5.57 -9.41
CA ALA A 4 -20.07 5.09 -10.52
C ALA A 4 -20.70 3.85 -11.17
N VAL A 5 -21.27 2.95 -10.37
CA VAL A 5 -22.02 1.78 -10.85
C VAL A 5 -23.30 2.22 -11.56
N ASP A 6 -24.05 3.15 -10.98
CA ASP A 6 -25.30 3.65 -11.57
C ASP A 6 -25.06 4.30 -12.94
N ARG A 7 -24.02 5.12 -13.06
CA ARG A 7 -23.61 5.72 -14.34
C ARG A 7 -23.16 4.71 -15.40
N LEU A 8 -22.67 3.53 -15.00
CA LEU A 8 -22.37 2.44 -15.92
C LEU A 8 -23.63 1.69 -16.31
N ALA A 9 -24.56 1.48 -15.37
CA ALA A 9 -25.86 0.88 -15.64
C ALA A 9 -26.71 1.73 -16.60
N GLU A 10 -26.68 3.06 -16.47
CA GLU A 10 -27.29 4.01 -17.42
C GLU A 10 -26.76 3.90 -18.86
N ARG A 11 -25.60 3.24 -19.04
CA ARG A 11 -24.97 2.98 -20.34
C ARG A 11 -25.13 1.52 -20.79
N ASP A 12 -26.08 0.81 -20.20
CA ASP A 12 -26.36 -0.60 -20.49
C ASP A 12 -25.15 -1.53 -20.27
N VAL A 13 -24.20 -1.15 -19.39
CA VAL A 13 -23.07 -2.01 -19.03
C VAL A 13 -23.58 -3.17 -18.19
N THR A 14 -23.28 -4.40 -18.61
CA THR A 14 -23.70 -5.64 -17.93
C THR A 14 -22.60 -6.31 -17.12
N GLU A 15 -21.34 -5.94 -17.35
CA GLU A 15 -20.17 -6.50 -16.67
C GLU A 15 -19.19 -5.39 -16.31
N ILE A 16 -18.69 -5.39 -15.07
CA ILE A 16 -17.77 -4.40 -14.53
C ILE A 16 -16.56 -5.12 -13.96
N VAL A 17 -15.36 -4.70 -14.36
CA VAL A 17 -14.11 -5.09 -13.70
C VAL A 17 -13.66 -3.93 -12.82
N ALA A 18 -13.73 -4.12 -11.51
CA ALA A 18 -13.24 -3.18 -10.51
C ALA A 18 -11.76 -3.46 -10.23
N VAL A 19 -10.89 -2.52 -10.60
CA VAL A 19 -9.44 -2.61 -10.38
C VAL A 19 -9.05 -1.73 -9.19
N PRO A 20 -8.73 -2.31 -8.02
CA PRO A 20 -8.34 -1.54 -6.85
C PRO A 20 -6.92 -1.01 -7.04
N LEU A 21 -6.77 0.31 -7.16
CA LEU A 21 -5.46 0.94 -7.08
C LEU A 21 -5.01 0.97 -5.60
N PHE A 22 -4.49 -0.17 -5.15
CA PHE A 22 -4.10 -0.40 -3.76
C PHE A 22 -2.84 -1.26 -3.70
N ILE A 23 -2.09 -1.17 -2.59
CA ILE A 23 -0.74 -1.78 -2.50
C ILE A 23 -0.81 -3.27 -2.19
N SER A 24 -1.69 -3.68 -1.27
CA SER A 24 -1.72 -5.04 -0.73
C SER A 24 -3.14 -5.56 -0.58
N SER A 25 -3.39 -6.77 -1.09
CA SER A 25 -4.64 -7.50 -0.92
C SER A 25 -4.84 -7.97 0.53
N HIS A 26 -3.77 -8.02 1.33
CA HIS A 26 -3.79 -8.37 2.75
C HIS A 26 -4.10 -7.14 3.64
N SER A 27 -5.15 -6.41 3.27
CA SER A 27 -5.60 -5.22 3.99
C SER A 27 -7.07 -5.31 4.33
N SER A 28 -7.45 -4.86 5.52
CA SER A 28 -8.85 -4.71 5.90
C SER A 28 -9.61 -3.76 4.97
N VAL A 29 -8.95 -2.76 4.38
CA VAL A 29 -9.55 -1.86 3.38
C VAL A 29 -9.93 -2.62 2.11
N MET A 30 -9.05 -3.51 1.64
CA MET A 30 -9.35 -4.41 0.53
C MET A 30 -10.50 -5.34 0.87
N ARG A 31 -10.51 -5.90 2.09
CA ARG A 31 -11.59 -6.77 2.52
C ARG A 31 -12.96 -6.06 2.55
N ALA A 32 -12.98 -4.82 3.03
CA ALA A 32 -14.18 -3.99 3.03
C ALA A 32 -14.64 -3.65 1.61
N THR A 33 -13.70 -3.35 0.71
CA THR A 33 -14.00 -3.05 -0.70
C THR A 33 -14.61 -4.25 -1.42
N GLU A 34 -14.05 -5.45 -1.24
CA GLU A 34 -14.59 -6.71 -1.78
C GLU A 34 -16.01 -7.00 -1.27
N TYR A 35 -16.27 -6.78 0.02
CA TYR A 35 -17.61 -6.95 0.59
C TYR A 35 -18.60 -5.95 -0.01
N LEU A 36 -18.22 -4.67 -0.06
CA LEU A 36 -19.07 -3.62 -0.63
C LEU A 36 -19.35 -3.86 -2.12
N LEU A 37 -18.40 -4.41 -2.88
CA LEU A 37 -18.59 -4.74 -4.29
C LEU A 37 -19.23 -6.13 -4.52
N GLY A 38 -19.61 -6.83 -3.46
CA GLY A 38 -20.31 -8.13 -3.54
C GLY A 38 -19.43 -9.32 -3.90
N SER A 39 -18.10 -9.17 -3.96
CA SER A 39 -17.17 -10.30 -4.20
C SER A 39 -16.82 -11.08 -2.93
N ARG A 40 -17.18 -10.56 -1.75
CA ARG A 40 -17.17 -11.28 -0.46
C ARG A 40 -18.59 -11.31 0.13
N ALA A 41 -18.98 -12.46 0.69
CA ALA A 41 -20.27 -12.64 1.35
C ALA A 41 -20.34 -12.03 2.77
N ASP A 42 -19.28 -12.19 3.57
CA ASP A 42 -19.26 -11.77 4.98
C ASP A 42 -18.69 -10.35 5.15
N ALA A 43 -19.34 -9.54 5.99
CA ALA A 43 -18.84 -8.22 6.34
C ALA A 43 -17.56 -8.35 7.19
N PRO A 44 -16.44 -7.66 6.84
CA PRO A 44 -15.26 -7.67 7.69
C PRO A 44 -15.51 -6.85 8.97
N PRO A 45 -14.91 -7.24 10.10
CA PRO A 45 -15.15 -6.58 11.40
C PRO A 45 -14.74 -5.10 11.40
N GLU A 46 -13.81 -4.70 10.54
CA GLU A 46 -13.33 -3.32 10.42
C GLU A 46 -14.30 -2.41 9.62
N LEU A 47 -15.31 -2.97 8.94
CA LEU A 47 -16.20 -2.22 8.05
C LEU A 47 -16.93 -1.08 8.78
N GLU A 48 -17.45 -1.33 9.99
CA GLU A 48 -18.14 -0.30 10.77
C GLU A 48 -17.22 0.85 11.19
N ALA A 49 -15.93 0.55 11.44
CA ALA A 49 -14.96 1.59 11.76
C ALA A 49 -14.67 2.46 10.52
N PHE A 50 -14.53 1.85 9.34
CA PHE A 50 -14.36 2.58 8.09
C PHE A 50 -15.60 3.40 7.72
N ALA A 51 -16.80 2.85 7.88
CA ALA A 51 -18.06 3.55 7.67
C ALA A 51 -18.14 4.83 8.52
N ARG A 52 -17.85 4.74 9.82
CA ARG A 52 -17.81 5.90 10.73
C ARG A 52 -16.75 6.93 10.34
N MET A 53 -15.59 6.48 9.86
CA MET A 53 -14.54 7.39 9.40
C MET A 53 -14.94 8.10 8.10
N GLY A 54 -15.54 7.37 7.15
CA GLY A 54 -16.07 7.90 5.89
C GLY A 54 -17.16 8.95 6.14
N ALA A 55 -18.14 8.62 6.97
CA ALA A 55 -19.21 9.54 7.35
C ALA A 55 -18.67 10.84 7.97
N ARG A 56 -17.66 10.76 8.85
CA ARG A 56 -17.00 11.96 9.44
C ARG A 56 -16.26 12.82 8.42
N ARG A 57 -15.70 12.22 7.35
CA ARG A 57 -15.07 12.97 6.26
C ARG A 57 -16.10 13.59 5.33
N ALA A 58 -17.21 12.89 5.07
CA ALA A 58 -18.31 13.37 4.25
C ALA A 58 -19.12 14.49 4.95
N SER A 59 -19.19 14.48 6.28
CA SER A 59 -19.95 15.47 7.06
C SER A 59 -19.40 16.92 7.01
N GLY A 60 -18.30 17.15 6.29
CA GLY A 60 -17.76 18.49 6.00
C GLY A 60 -17.91 18.95 4.55
N GLY A 61 -18.54 18.16 3.68
CA GLY A 61 -18.76 18.47 2.26
C GLY A 61 -20.22 18.85 1.94
N PRO A 62 -20.46 19.48 0.78
CA PRO A 62 -21.82 19.89 0.36
C PRO A 62 -22.75 18.73 0.00
N ASP A 63 -22.21 17.53 -0.24
CA ASP A 63 -22.97 16.32 -0.62
C ASP A 63 -23.17 15.37 0.58
N HIS A 64 -23.55 15.92 1.74
CA HIS A 64 -23.90 15.11 2.90
C HIS A 64 -25.25 14.43 2.66
N ASP A 65 -25.22 13.16 2.25
CA ASP A 65 -26.38 12.27 2.36
C ASP A 65 -26.37 11.60 3.74
N PRO A 66 -27.24 12.02 4.68
CA PRO A 66 -27.31 11.43 6.02
C PRO A 66 -27.83 9.99 6.03
N ASP A 67 -28.46 9.54 4.95
CA ASP A 67 -29.09 8.23 4.84
C ASP A 67 -28.22 7.22 4.08
N PHE A 68 -27.04 7.62 3.59
CA PHE A 68 -26.14 6.71 2.86
C PHE A 68 -25.55 5.64 3.81
N GLU A 69 -25.96 4.39 3.62
CA GLU A 69 -25.46 3.24 4.38
C GLU A 69 -24.07 2.80 3.89
N TRP A 70 -23.03 3.28 4.56
CA TRP A 70 -21.62 2.96 4.28
C TRP A 70 -21.21 1.50 4.54
N THR A 71 -22.13 0.67 5.02
CA THR A 71 -21.90 -0.74 5.38
C THR A 71 -22.65 -1.70 4.48
N THR A 72 -23.47 -1.22 3.54
CA THR A 72 -24.32 -2.08 2.72
C THR A 72 -23.65 -2.32 1.37
N PRO A 73 -23.59 -3.58 0.88
CA PRO A 73 -23.09 -3.88 -0.46
C PRO A 73 -23.83 -3.07 -1.53
N LEU A 74 -23.11 -2.72 -2.60
CA LEU A 74 -23.66 -1.94 -3.70
C LEU A 74 -24.77 -2.72 -4.41
N GLU A 75 -25.81 -2.02 -4.80
CA GLU A 75 -26.82 -2.55 -5.70
C GLU A 75 -26.31 -2.39 -7.14
N ALA A 76 -26.15 -3.51 -7.84
CA ALA A 76 -25.67 -3.53 -9.22
C ALA A 76 -26.46 -4.53 -10.06
N ALA A 77 -27.01 -4.07 -11.18
CA ALA A 77 -27.59 -4.96 -12.19
C ALA A 77 -26.50 -5.69 -13.00
N ALA A 78 -25.34 -5.05 -13.15
CA ALA A 78 -24.16 -5.63 -13.77
C ALA A 78 -23.45 -6.59 -12.82
N SER A 79 -22.81 -7.64 -13.36
CA SER A 79 -21.86 -8.44 -12.59
C SER A 79 -20.60 -7.61 -12.30
N ILE A 80 -20.06 -7.71 -11.08
CA ILE A 80 -18.83 -7.02 -10.69
C ILE A 80 -17.77 -8.06 -10.33
N ALA A 81 -16.66 -8.04 -11.07
CA ALA A 81 -15.44 -8.78 -10.73
C ALA A 81 -14.43 -7.81 -10.10
N VAL A 82 -13.88 -8.16 -8.95
CA VAL A 82 -12.85 -7.36 -8.26
C VAL A 82 -11.49 -8.02 -8.47
N THR A 83 -10.53 -7.29 -9.00
CA THR A 83 -9.16 -7.81 -9.18
C THR A 83 -8.37 -7.72 -7.88
N THR A 84 -7.20 -8.37 -7.83
CA THR A 84 -6.25 -8.19 -6.72
C THR A 84 -5.67 -6.77 -6.70
N ALA A 85 -5.06 -6.40 -5.58
CA ALA A 85 -4.21 -5.23 -5.46
C ALA A 85 -2.87 -5.43 -6.21
N LEU A 86 -1.95 -4.47 -6.06
CA LEU A 86 -0.61 -4.51 -6.66
C LEU A 86 0.25 -5.68 -6.13
N ASP A 87 0.13 -6.00 -4.84
CA ASP A 87 0.82 -7.10 -4.16
C ASP A 87 2.32 -7.20 -4.50
N SER A 88 2.75 -8.38 -4.97
CA SER A 88 4.13 -8.67 -5.39
C SER A 88 4.34 -8.54 -6.90
N HIS A 89 3.46 -7.81 -7.61
CA HIS A 89 3.55 -7.65 -9.06
C HIS A 89 4.92 -7.05 -9.47
N ALA A 90 5.53 -7.59 -10.52
CA ALA A 90 6.90 -7.23 -10.92
C ALA A 90 7.09 -5.73 -11.20
N LEU A 91 6.07 -5.04 -11.71
CA LEU A 91 6.09 -3.59 -11.91
C LEU A 91 6.35 -2.81 -10.59
N VAL A 92 5.85 -3.29 -9.46
CA VAL A 92 6.13 -2.68 -8.15
C VAL A 92 7.62 -2.76 -7.83
N ALA A 93 8.24 -3.92 -8.07
CA ALA A 93 9.69 -4.10 -7.87
C ALA A 93 10.50 -3.16 -8.78
N GLU A 94 10.07 -2.97 -10.02
CA GLU A 94 10.72 -2.06 -10.98
C GLU A 94 10.59 -0.60 -10.58
N ILE A 95 9.43 -0.18 -10.09
CA ILE A 95 9.23 1.17 -9.56
C ILE A 95 10.10 1.38 -8.32
N LEU A 96 10.07 0.46 -7.35
CA LEU A 96 10.91 0.53 -6.15
C LEU A 96 12.41 0.60 -6.48
N LEU A 97 12.88 -0.20 -7.44
CA LEU A 97 14.27 -0.12 -7.92
C LEU A 97 14.56 1.24 -8.54
N SER A 98 13.64 1.79 -9.35
CA SER A 98 13.79 3.12 -9.94
C SER A 98 13.90 4.20 -8.85
N ARG A 99 13.07 4.11 -7.80
CA ARG A 99 13.11 5.03 -6.64
C ARG A 99 14.42 4.90 -5.86
N ALA A 100 14.89 3.68 -5.64
CA ALA A 100 16.17 3.43 -4.97
C ALA A 100 17.35 4.02 -5.76
N LEU A 101 17.41 3.76 -7.07
CA LEU A 101 18.46 4.28 -7.95
C LEU A 101 18.43 5.80 -8.07
N GLY A 102 17.25 6.43 -8.03
CA GLY A 102 17.10 7.88 -8.06
C GLY A 102 17.75 8.62 -6.88
N VAL A 103 17.96 7.92 -5.75
CA VAL A 103 18.64 8.47 -4.56
C VAL A 103 19.95 7.73 -4.25
N SER A 104 20.44 6.91 -5.18
CA SER A 104 21.68 6.15 -5.04
C SER A 104 22.87 6.93 -5.60
N GLU A 105 24.03 6.78 -4.99
CA GLU A 105 25.31 7.30 -5.49
C GLU A 105 26.31 6.18 -5.77
N GLN A 106 26.42 5.20 -4.88
CA GLN A 106 27.35 4.07 -4.97
C GLN A 106 26.64 2.76 -4.55
N PRO A 107 25.88 2.12 -5.46
CA PRO A 107 25.04 0.96 -5.12
C PRO A 107 25.77 -0.12 -4.30
N GLU A 108 27.00 -0.48 -4.68
CA GLU A 108 27.80 -1.53 -4.02
C GLU A 108 28.16 -1.22 -2.55
N GLN A 109 28.01 0.03 -2.11
CA GLN A 109 28.25 0.50 -0.74
C GLN A 109 26.95 0.85 0.01
N GLU A 110 25.80 0.66 -0.62
CA GLU A 110 24.52 1.12 -0.11
C GLU A 110 23.61 -0.03 0.34
N VAL A 111 22.87 0.20 1.42
CA VAL A 111 21.81 -0.68 1.91
C VAL A 111 20.47 -0.02 1.63
N VAL A 112 19.62 -0.71 0.85
CA VAL A 112 18.24 -0.27 0.61
C VAL A 112 17.34 -0.85 1.71
N VAL A 113 16.46 -0.04 2.29
CA VAL A 113 15.43 -0.45 3.25
C VAL A 113 14.07 -0.11 2.67
N VAL A 114 13.32 -1.12 2.24
CA VAL A 114 11.95 -0.98 1.74
C VAL A 114 10.99 -0.94 2.93
N VAL A 115 10.29 0.18 3.11
CA VAL A 115 9.43 0.39 4.29
C VAL A 115 7.98 0.55 3.87
N ALA A 116 7.09 -0.33 4.32
CA ALA A 116 5.65 -0.22 4.09
C ALA A 116 4.92 0.16 5.38
N HIS A 117 3.66 0.60 5.27
CA HIS A 117 2.79 0.77 6.43
C HIS A 117 2.52 -0.59 7.10
N GLY A 118 1.92 -1.54 6.38
CA GLY A 118 1.64 -2.88 6.89
C GLY A 118 0.39 -2.97 7.78
N PRO A 119 -0.32 -4.11 7.76
CA PRO A 119 -1.58 -4.29 8.48
C PRO A 119 -1.40 -4.47 9.99
N THR A 120 -2.50 -4.36 10.72
CA THR A 120 -2.50 -4.40 12.19
C THR A 120 -2.47 -5.81 12.76
N SER A 121 -2.96 -6.83 12.04
CA SER A 121 -2.90 -8.23 12.48
C SER A 121 -1.55 -8.85 12.14
N GLU A 122 -1.09 -9.81 12.96
CA GLU A 122 0.15 -10.55 12.67
C GLU A 122 0.03 -11.39 11.40
N GLU A 123 -1.14 -12.02 11.19
CA GLU A 123 -1.41 -12.91 10.06
C GLU A 123 -1.36 -12.16 8.73
N ASP A 124 -2.09 -11.05 8.60
CA ASP A 124 -2.05 -10.23 7.38
C ASP A 124 -0.65 -9.62 7.20
N ASN A 125 0.04 -9.25 8.28
CA ASN A 125 1.37 -8.64 8.19
C ASN A 125 2.42 -9.65 7.72
N ALA A 126 2.32 -10.91 8.15
CA ALA A 126 3.18 -11.98 7.66
C ALA A 126 2.97 -12.23 6.16
N LEU A 127 1.72 -12.24 5.69
CA LEU A 127 1.41 -12.37 4.26
C LEU A 127 1.95 -11.17 3.47
N TRP A 128 1.80 -9.95 4.00
CA TRP A 128 2.31 -8.77 3.34
C TRP A 128 3.86 -8.75 3.29
N LEU A 129 4.53 -9.15 4.37
CA LEU A 129 5.98 -9.33 4.39
C LEU A 129 6.45 -10.40 3.40
N ALA A 130 5.68 -11.46 3.17
CA ALA A 130 5.99 -12.45 2.15
C ALA A 130 5.94 -11.86 0.73
N ASN A 131 4.90 -11.06 0.42
CA ASN A 131 4.84 -10.31 -0.85
C ASN A 131 6.01 -9.34 -1.01
N MET A 132 6.36 -8.59 0.04
CA MET A 132 7.52 -7.69 0.04
C MET A 132 8.84 -8.45 -0.19
N GLY A 133 8.98 -9.67 0.34
CA GLY A 133 10.13 -10.53 0.10
C GLY A 133 10.31 -10.85 -1.39
N ILE A 134 9.23 -11.20 -2.09
CA ILE A 134 9.25 -11.47 -3.54
C ILE A 134 9.70 -10.23 -4.33
N LEU A 135 9.19 -9.05 -3.97
CA LEU A 135 9.60 -7.79 -4.57
C LEU A 135 11.10 -7.55 -4.37
N VAL A 136 11.59 -7.73 -3.14
CA VAL A 136 13.01 -7.53 -2.81
C VAL A 136 13.91 -8.52 -3.55
N GLU A 137 13.55 -9.80 -3.67
CA GLU A 137 14.33 -10.77 -4.44
C GLU A 137 14.38 -10.39 -5.94
N THR A 138 13.26 -9.90 -6.48
CA THR A 138 13.22 -9.39 -7.85
C THR A 138 14.20 -8.22 -8.03
N ILE A 139 14.21 -7.27 -7.09
CA ILE A 139 15.14 -6.13 -7.10
C ILE A 139 16.59 -6.61 -6.97
N ARG A 140 16.88 -7.52 -6.04
CA ARG A 140 18.23 -8.09 -5.81
C ARG A 140 18.81 -8.70 -7.08
N SER A 141 17.98 -9.37 -7.89
CA SER A 141 18.43 -9.98 -9.15
C SER A 141 18.85 -8.97 -10.24
N ARG A 142 18.51 -7.68 -10.08
CA ARG A 142 18.68 -6.61 -11.09
C ARG A 142 19.60 -5.48 -10.65
N THR A 143 20.25 -5.58 -9.49
CA THR A 143 21.04 -4.49 -8.90
C THR A 143 22.31 -4.99 -8.24
N ARG A 144 23.15 -4.03 -7.83
CA ARG A 144 24.39 -4.26 -7.08
C ARG A 144 24.36 -3.67 -5.68
N PHE A 145 23.18 -3.28 -5.19
CA PHE A 145 23.03 -2.85 -3.80
C PHE A 145 23.63 -3.89 -2.86
N SER A 146 24.41 -3.43 -1.88
CA SER A 146 25.12 -4.33 -0.96
C SER A 146 24.16 -5.22 -0.16
N ARG A 147 23.00 -4.68 0.19
CA ARG A 147 21.93 -5.38 0.89
C ARG A 147 20.61 -4.66 0.62
N ILE A 148 19.53 -5.43 0.61
CA ILE A 148 18.16 -4.90 0.56
C ILE A 148 17.39 -5.51 1.73
N ARG A 149 16.85 -4.69 2.62
CA ARG A 149 16.03 -5.09 3.78
C ARG A 149 14.61 -4.59 3.56
N TYR A 150 13.64 -5.18 4.26
CA TYR A 150 12.25 -4.75 4.19
C TYR A 150 11.55 -4.97 5.53
N LEU A 151 10.60 -4.10 5.86
CA LEU A 151 9.81 -4.16 7.09
C LEU A 151 8.53 -3.31 6.97
N THR A 152 7.66 -3.44 7.98
CA THR A 152 6.44 -2.64 8.13
C THR A 152 6.48 -1.80 9.41
N VAL A 153 5.92 -0.59 9.37
CA VAL A 153 5.88 0.35 10.54
C VAL A 153 4.56 0.32 11.32
N ARG A 154 3.55 -0.36 10.77
CA ARG A 154 2.22 -0.70 11.30
C ARG A 154 1.56 0.44 12.07
N ASP A 155 1.48 1.64 11.46
CA ASP A 155 1.08 2.87 12.17
C ASP A 155 -0.31 2.80 12.83
N ASP A 156 -1.18 1.90 12.37
CA ASP A 156 -2.54 1.72 12.88
C ASP A 156 -2.65 0.61 13.95
N ALA A 157 -1.54 -0.08 14.27
CA ALA A 157 -1.51 -1.13 15.28
C ALA A 157 -1.47 -0.53 16.70
N SER A 158 -1.52 -1.39 17.73
CA SER A 158 -1.39 -0.95 19.12
C SER A 158 -0.02 -0.33 19.38
N ASP A 159 0.07 0.52 20.42
CA ASP A 159 1.32 1.20 20.79
C ASP A 159 2.52 0.26 20.94
N PRO A 160 2.43 -0.90 21.62
CA PRO A 160 3.57 -1.82 21.71
C PRO A 160 4.04 -2.35 20.36
N VAL A 161 3.13 -2.60 19.42
CA VAL A 161 3.48 -3.09 18.07
C VAL A 161 4.16 -2.00 17.26
N ARG A 162 3.64 -0.77 17.32
CA ARG A 162 4.21 0.40 16.64
C ARG A 162 5.59 0.78 17.19
N GLU A 163 5.77 0.69 18.50
CA GLU A 163 7.05 0.93 19.16
C GLU A 163 8.08 -0.12 18.77
N GLN A 164 7.70 -1.40 18.78
CA GLN A 164 8.57 -2.49 18.33
C GLN A 164 9.00 -2.33 16.87
N ALA A 165 8.06 -2.03 15.97
CA ALA A 165 8.38 -1.74 14.56
C ALA A 165 9.31 -0.52 14.39
N THR A 166 9.20 0.47 15.28
CA THR A 166 10.10 1.63 15.30
C THR A 166 11.51 1.23 15.72
N VAL A 167 11.65 0.40 16.76
CA VAL A 167 12.93 -0.15 17.21
C VAL A 167 13.59 -0.95 16.07
N GLU A 168 12.83 -1.82 15.40
CA GLU A 168 13.35 -2.63 14.28
C GLU A 168 13.81 -1.78 13.10
N LEU A 169 13.02 -0.77 12.70
CA LEU A 169 13.41 0.14 11.63
C LEU A 169 14.71 0.88 11.98
N ARG A 170 14.83 1.39 13.21
CA ARG A 170 16.04 2.10 13.64
C ARG A 170 17.26 1.18 13.67
N ALA A 171 17.12 -0.01 14.23
CA ALA A 171 18.19 -1.01 14.30
C ALA A 171 18.75 -1.35 12.90
N VAL A 172 17.88 -1.55 11.91
CA VAL A 172 18.32 -1.83 10.53
C VAL A 172 19.17 -0.69 9.94
N VAL A 173 18.82 0.57 10.26
CA VAL A 173 19.56 1.74 9.79
C VAL A 173 20.86 1.92 10.56
N GLU A 174 20.81 1.80 11.89
CA GLU A 174 21.96 1.93 12.78
C GLU A 174 23.02 0.85 12.46
N ASP A 175 22.62 -0.42 12.33
CA ASP A 175 23.50 -1.54 11.94
C ASP A 175 24.23 -1.26 10.61
N ALA A 176 23.51 -0.76 9.61
CA ALA A 176 24.10 -0.47 8.31
C ALA A 176 25.11 0.68 8.38
N VAL A 177 24.83 1.72 9.18
CA VAL A 177 25.75 2.84 9.41
C VAL A 177 26.99 2.38 10.17
N GLU A 178 26.85 1.51 11.18
CA GLU A 178 27.97 0.90 11.91
C GLU A 178 28.85 0.02 11.00
N GLU A 179 28.24 -0.67 10.03
CA GLU A 179 28.95 -1.39 8.96
C GLU A 179 29.66 -0.46 7.94
N GLY A 180 29.56 0.86 8.11
CA GLY A 180 30.14 1.86 7.19
C GLY A 180 29.38 1.98 5.86
N ARG A 181 28.11 1.57 5.81
CA ARG A 181 27.27 1.62 4.61
C ARG A 181 26.41 2.88 4.58
N SER A 182 26.11 3.34 3.36
CA SER A 182 25.10 4.37 3.15
C SER A 182 23.70 3.74 3.12
N VAL A 183 22.71 4.37 3.77
CA VAL A 183 21.34 3.83 3.85
C VAL A 183 20.39 4.59 2.94
N LEU A 184 19.61 3.86 2.13
CA LEU A 184 18.54 4.37 1.28
C LEU A 184 17.19 3.85 1.78
N ILE A 185 16.33 4.74 2.27
CA ILE A 185 14.95 4.42 2.65
C ILE A 185 14.05 4.55 1.42
N VAL A 186 13.34 3.48 1.06
CA VAL A 186 12.44 3.43 -0.09
C VAL A 186 11.05 3.05 0.39
N PRO A 187 10.15 4.03 0.59
CA PRO A 187 8.80 3.72 1.04
C PRO A 187 8.00 2.97 -0.02
N LEU A 188 7.47 1.81 0.33
CA LEU A 188 6.47 1.08 -0.44
C LEU A 188 5.08 1.59 -0.03
N LEU A 189 4.74 2.75 -0.59
CA LEU A 189 3.49 3.47 -0.40
C LEU A 189 2.87 3.77 -1.77
N LEU A 190 1.54 3.88 -1.85
CA LEU A 190 0.88 4.24 -3.11
C LEU A 190 1.17 5.70 -3.46
N SER A 191 0.98 6.57 -2.47
CA SER A 191 1.32 7.99 -2.51
C SER A 191 1.87 8.44 -1.15
N TYR A 192 2.55 9.58 -1.12
CA TYR A 192 2.88 10.26 0.13
C TYR A 192 1.66 11.01 0.65
N GLY A 193 1.47 10.98 1.97
CA GLY A 193 0.26 11.48 2.62
C GLY A 193 0.29 11.39 4.15
N GLY A 194 1.46 11.17 4.75
CA GLY A 194 1.65 11.18 6.20
C GLY A 194 2.56 10.04 6.71
N ILE A 195 2.49 8.86 6.09
CA ILE A 195 3.30 7.70 6.51
C ILE A 195 4.79 7.98 6.31
N GLU A 196 5.17 8.60 5.19
CA GLU A 196 6.53 9.03 4.92
C GLU A 196 7.07 10.02 5.96
N ALA A 197 6.22 10.92 6.47
CA ALA A 197 6.59 11.83 7.55
C ALA A 197 6.77 11.07 8.87
N GLY A 198 5.94 10.06 9.12
CA GLY A 198 6.09 9.13 10.24
C GLY A 198 7.39 8.31 10.18
N ILE A 199 7.81 7.87 8.99
CA ILE A 199 9.10 7.20 8.78
C ILE A 199 10.25 8.17 9.11
N ARG A 200 10.20 9.41 8.59
CA ARG A 200 11.23 10.42 8.90
C ARG A 200 11.36 10.68 10.39
N ARG A 201 10.22 10.81 11.10
CA ARG A 201 10.18 11.02 12.55
C ARG A 201 10.84 9.87 13.32
N ARG A 202 10.56 8.63 12.94
CA ARG A 202 11.17 7.43 13.57
C ARG A 202 12.68 7.39 13.40
N LEU A 203 13.18 7.91 12.28
CA LEU A 203 14.59 7.93 11.91
C LEU A 203 15.30 9.26 12.26
N GLU A 204 14.67 10.12 13.07
CA GLU A 204 15.32 11.35 13.53
C GLU A 204 16.67 11.05 14.20
N GLY A 205 17.66 11.88 13.89
CA GLY A 205 19.05 11.73 14.35
C GLY A 205 19.90 10.71 13.58
N LEU A 206 19.33 9.94 12.65
CA LEU A 206 20.07 8.97 11.84
C LEU A 206 20.42 9.52 10.46
N THR A 207 21.53 9.04 9.89
CA THR A 207 21.99 9.42 8.55
C THR A 207 21.44 8.46 7.51
N TYR A 208 20.61 8.96 6.59
CA TYR A 208 20.04 8.21 5.48
C TYR A 208 19.64 9.15 4.34
N ARG A 209 19.46 8.60 3.14
CA ARG A 209 18.72 9.24 2.05
C ARG A 209 17.39 8.52 1.89
N MET A 210 16.35 9.26 1.52
CA MET A 210 15.01 8.70 1.33
C MET A 210 14.53 9.04 -0.06
N ALA A 211 13.93 8.07 -0.75
CA ALA A 211 13.26 8.33 -2.02
C ALA A 211 12.27 9.49 -1.87
N GLU A 212 12.21 10.36 -2.88
CA GLU A 212 11.34 11.55 -2.84
C GLU A 212 9.90 11.24 -3.24
N GLN A 213 9.66 10.06 -3.82
CA GLN A 213 8.39 9.65 -4.36
C GLN A 213 8.02 8.24 -3.90
N ALA A 214 6.71 8.02 -3.81
CA ALA A 214 6.11 6.72 -3.56
C ALA A 214 6.06 5.90 -4.88
N LEU A 215 5.11 4.96 -4.99
CA LEU A 215 4.81 4.33 -6.28
C LEU A 215 4.27 5.35 -7.27
N LEU A 216 3.33 6.21 -6.88
CA LEU A 216 2.83 7.32 -7.70
C LEU A 216 3.67 8.60 -7.51
N PRO A 217 3.79 9.42 -8.57
CA PRO A 217 3.32 9.17 -9.94
C PRO A 217 4.26 8.22 -10.70
N ASP A 218 3.70 7.27 -11.48
CA ASP A 218 4.46 6.43 -12.41
C ASP A 218 3.53 5.90 -13.53
N GLU A 219 3.92 6.09 -14.78
CA GLU A 219 3.09 5.73 -15.95
C GLU A 219 2.86 4.22 -16.07
N ARG A 220 3.78 3.39 -15.55
CA ARG A 220 3.63 1.92 -15.53
C ARG A 220 2.42 1.46 -14.73
N LEU A 221 1.95 2.26 -13.77
CA LEU A 221 0.74 1.94 -13.02
C LEU A 221 -0.53 2.12 -13.86
N SER A 222 -0.53 3.03 -14.84
CA SER A 222 -1.63 3.14 -15.80
C SER A 222 -1.69 1.90 -16.70
N GLU A 223 -0.54 1.41 -17.15
CA GLU A 223 -0.45 0.15 -17.91
C GLU A 223 -0.93 -1.04 -17.07
N TRP A 224 -0.54 -1.10 -15.79
CA TRP A 224 -1.02 -2.14 -14.87
C TRP A 224 -2.54 -2.14 -14.73
N VAL A 225 -3.16 -0.97 -14.56
CA VAL A 225 -4.63 -0.87 -14.48
C VAL A 225 -5.30 -1.42 -15.74
N LEU A 226 -4.76 -1.08 -16.91
CA LEU A 226 -5.28 -1.60 -18.18
C LEU A 226 -5.11 -3.12 -18.29
N MET A 227 -3.96 -3.67 -17.87
CA MET A 227 -3.74 -5.12 -17.84
C MET A 227 -4.72 -5.85 -16.92
N GLN A 228 -5.03 -5.30 -15.75
CA GLN A 228 -6.01 -5.89 -14.82
C GLN A 228 -7.43 -5.85 -15.39
N ALA A 229 -7.80 -4.77 -16.08
CA ALA A 229 -9.13 -4.61 -16.66
C ALA A 229 -9.42 -5.57 -17.83
N THR A 230 -8.40 -6.20 -18.41
CA THR A 230 -8.52 -7.09 -19.59
C THR A 230 -8.33 -8.58 -19.28
N GLN A 231 -8.20 -8.96 -18.01
CA GLN A 231 -8.03 -10.35 -17.59
C GLN A 231 -9.35 -11.10 -17.48
#